data_AF-X1SWG4-F1
#
_entry.id   AF-X1SWG4-F1
#
_cell.length_a   1.000
_cell.length_b   1.000
_cell.length_c   1.000
_cell.angle_alpha   90.00
_cell.angle_beta   90.00
_cell.angle_gamma   90.00
#
_symmetry.space_group_name_H-M   'P 1'
#
loop_
_entity.id
_entity.type
_entity.pdbx_description
1 polymer ?
#
loop_
_entity_poly.entity_id
_entity_poly.type
_entity_poly.pdbx_seq_one_letter_code
_entity_poly.pdbx_strand_id
1 'polypeptide(L)'
;AIFGVLAAFAILFPFRWLLKLFGFIPIPLPAILFVFITILTETAYVSSGIVENVAHTAHVGGFLAGVFLTLLFIPKRRADQKLAAEKL
;
A
#
# COMPACT_ATOMS: atom_id res chain seq x y z
N ALA A 1 0.12 -0.67 11.71
CA ALA A 1 -0.61 -1.45 10.68
C ALA A 1 0.27 -1.64 9.44
N ILE A 2 0.35 -2.85 8.88
CA ILE A 2 1.11 -3.17 7.66
C ILE A 2 0.59 -2.40 6.42
N PHE A 3 -0.67 -1.97 6.46
CA PHE A 3 -1.35 -1.23 5.39
C PHE A 3 -0.66 0.07 4.97
N GLY A 4 0.07 0.74 5.86
CA GLY A 4 0.86 1.92 5.48
C GLY A 4 2.05 1.56 4.59
N VAL A 5 2.71 0.44 4.85
CA VAL A 5 3.79 -0.09 4.00
C VAL A 5 3.23 -0.58 2.66
N LEU A 6 2.08 -1.24 2.67
CA LEU A 6 1.40 -1.66 1.45
C LEU A 6 1.01 -0.46 0.57
N ALA A 7 0.48 0.61 1.16
CA ALA A 7 0.20 1.85 0.44
C ALA A 7 1.46 2.43 -0.23
N ALA A 8 2.55 2.56 0.53
CA ALA A 8 3.83 3.04 0.02
C ALA A 8 4.36 2.15 -1.13
N PHE A 9 4.29 0.83 -0.96
CA PHE A 9 4.73 -0.13 -1.96
C PHE A 9 3.90 -0.04 -3.25
N ALA A 10 2.58 0.05 -3.15
CA ALA A 10 1.71 0.19 -4.31
C ALA A 10 1.93 1.52 -5.06
N ILE A 11 2.25 2.61 -4.36
CA ILE A 11 2.58 3.90 -4.98
C ILE A 11 3.92 3.83 -5.72
N LEU A 12 4.96 3.29 -5.07
CA LEU A 12 6.31 3.27 -5.64
C LEU A 12 6.49 2.19 -6.70
N PHE A 13 5.76 1.08 -6.58
CA PHE A 13 5.92 -0.11 -7.40
C PHE A 13 4.58 -0.74 -7.82
N PRO A 14 3.69 0.01 -8.49
CA PRO A 14 2.28 -0.39 -8.72
C PRO A 14 2.11 -1.71 -9.47
N PHE A 15 3.06 -2.07 -10.34
CA PHE A 15 3.01 -3.26 -11.18
C PHE A 15 3.95 -4.39 -10.72
N ARG A 16 4.59 -4.26 -9.55
CA ARG A 16 5.31 -5.39 -8.95
C ARG A 16 4.30 -6.45 -8.50
N TRP A 17 4.61 -7.71 -8.73
CA TRP A 17 3.74 -8.82 -8.35
C TRP A 17 3.87 -9.13 -6.86
N LEU A 18 2.73 -9.28 -6.19
CA LEU A 18 2.57 -9.77 -4.83
C LEU A 18 1.76 -11.06 -4.86
N LEU A 19 2.06 -11.98 -3.95
CA LEU A 19 1.27 -13.21 -3.79
C LEU A 19 0.19 -12.99 -2.73
N LYS A 20 -1.07 -13.06 -3.14
CA LYS A 20 -2.21 -13.16 -2.22
C LYS A 20 -2.54 -14.62 -1.99
N LEU A 21 -2.53 -15.07 -0.75
CA LEU A 21 -2.98 -16.41 -0.40
C LEU A 21 -4.52 -16.42 -0.35
N PHE A 22 -5.13 -17.21 -1.22
CA PHE A 22 -6.55 -17.55 -1.12
C PHE A 22 -6.63 -19.02 -0.69
N GLY A 23 -6.84 -19.26 0.61
CA GLY A 23 -6.57 -20.56 1.21
C GLY A 23 -5.09 -20.92 1.06
N PHE A 24 -4.80 -22.05 0.41
CA PHE A 24 -3.43 -22.53 0.14
C PHE A 24 -2.92 -22.21 -1.27
N ILE A 25 -3.71 -21.51 -2.08
CA ILE A 25 -3.36 -21.20 -3.47
C ILE A 25 -2.74 -19.79 -3.52
N PRO A 26 -1.47 -19.64 -3.94
CA PRO A 26 -0.86 -18.34 -4.14
C PRO A 26 -1.35 -17.72 -5.45
N ILE A 27 -2.10 -16.63 -5.35
CA ILE A 27 -2.60 -15.87 -6.49
C ILE A 27 -1.68 -14.65 -6.70
N PRO A 28 -0.92 -14.59 -7.80
CA PRO A 28 -0.11 -13.43 -8.11
C PRO A 28 -1.02 -12.27 -8.57
N LEU A 29 -0.84 -11.10 -7.97
CA LEU A 29 -1.56 -9.87 -8.32
C LEU A 29 -0.57 -8.70 -8.41
N PRO A 30 -0.75 -7.73 -9.32
CA PRO A 30 0.01 -6.50 -9.28
C PRO A 30 -0.29 -5.74 -7.98
N ALA A 31 0.71 -5.07 -7.42
CA ALA A 31 0.65 -4.40 -6.13
C ALA A 31 -0.55 -3.46 -6.00
N ILE A 32 -0.83 -2.68 -7.05
CA ILE A 32 -1.97 -1.77 -7.07
C ILE A 32 -3.31 -2.50 -6.87
N LEU A 33 -3.50 -3.65 -7.53
CA LEU A 33 -4.73 -4.43 -7.43
C LEU A 33 -4.82 -5.15 -6.09
N PHE A 34 -3.69 -5.71 -5.64
CA PHE A 34 -3.59 -6.33 -4.32
C PHE A 34 -4.05 -5.36 -3.24
N VAL A 35 -3.44 -4.16 -3.20
CA VAL A 35 -3.68 -3.17 -2.17
C VAL A 35 -5.09 -2.59 -2.28
N PHE A 36 -5.55 -2.28 -3.50
CA PHE A 36 -6.90 -1.74 -3.72
C PHE A 36 -8.00 -2.68 -3.22
N ILE A 37 -7.90 -3.98 -3.53
CA ILE A 37 -8.86 -4.97 -3.03
C ILE A 37 -8.80 -5.03 -1.50
N THR A 38 -7.61 -5.10 -0.91
CA THR A 38 -7.47 -5.22 0.55
C THR A 38 -8.04 -4.00 1.29
N ILE A 39 -7.80 -2.78 0.83
CA ILE A 39 -8.32 -1.58 1.50
C ILE A 39 -9.84 -1.44 1.33
N LEU A 40 -10.40 -1.85 0.20
CA LEU A 40 -11.85 -1.91 0.03
C LEU A 40 -12.48 -2.90 1.00
N THR A 41 -11.88 -4.07 1.18
CA THR A 41 -12.34 -5.07 2.15
C THR A 41 -12.31 -4.51 3.58
N GLU A 42 -11.20 -3.90 4.01
CA GLU A 42 -11.10 -3.25 5.33
C GLU A 42 -12.14 -2.14 5.53
N THR A 43 -12.35 -1.31 4.50
CA THR A 43 -13.35 -0.24 4.55
C THR A 43 -14.76 -0.81 4.67
N ALA A 44 -15.05 -1.92 3.98
CA ALA A 44 -16.32 -2.63 4.11
C ALA A 44 -16.52 -3.17 5.53
N TYR A 45 -15.50 -3.75 6.15
CA TYR A 45 -15.54 -4.19 7.56
C TYR A 45 -15.77 -3.03 8.54
N VAL A 46 -15.08 -1.90 8.35
CA VAL A 46 -15.36 -0.69 9.14
C VAL A 46 -16.81 -0.23 8.97
N SER A 47 -17.33 -0.26 7.73
CA SER A 47 -18.68 0.21 7.43
C SER A 47 -19.79 -0.70 7.92
N SER A 48 -19.53 -2.01 8.05
CA SER A 48 -20.53 -2.98 8.49
C SER A 48 -20.84 -2.89 9.98
N GLY A 49 -20.01 -2.19 10.76
CA GLY A 49 -20.16 -2.06 12.21
C GLY A 49 -19.99 -3.39 12.97
N ILE A 50 -19.51 -4.44 12.29
CA ILE A 50 -19.22 -5.73 12.93
C ILE A 50 -18.02 -5.53 13.85
N VAL A 51 -18.25 -5.77 15.14
CA VAL A 51 -17.20 -5.71 16.16
C VAL A 51 -16.59 -7.09 16.30
N GLU A 52 -15.42 -7.26 15.70
CA GLU A 52 -14.61 -8.47 15.77
C GLU A 52 -13.24 -8.20 16.43
N ASN A 53 -12.42 -9.24 16.61
CA ASN A 53 -11.10 -9.12 17.25
C ASN A 53 -10.01 -8.49 16.35
N VAL A 54 -10.41 -7.82 15.28
CA VAL A 54 -9.51 -7.20 14.29
C VAL A 54 -9.77 -5.70 14.21
N ALA A 55 -8.72 -4.90 14.34
CA ALA A 55 -8.80 -3.44 14.33
C ALA A 55 -8.82 -2.88 12.89
N HIS A 56 -9.91 -3.10 12.16
CA HIS A 56 -10.06 -2.66 10.75
C HIS A 56 -9.89 -1.14 10.56
N THR A 57 -10.30 -0.34 11.53
CA THR A 57 -10.09 1.12 11.52
C THR A 57 -8.60 1.48 11.53
N ALA A 58 -7.75 0.71 12.22
CA ALA A 58 -6.31 0.91 12.21
C ALA A 58 -5.67 0.52 10.87
N HIS A 59 -6.25 -0.44 10.15
CA HIS A 59 -5.84 -0.77 8.78
C HIS A 59 -6.15 0.38 7.81
N VAL A 60 -7.38 0.91 7.84
CA VAL A 60 -7.77 2.06 7.01
C VAL A 60 -6.95 3.30 7.34
N GLY A 61 -6.82 3.64 8.63
CA GLY A 61 -6.01 4.78 9.07
C GLY A 61 -4.53 4.62 8.70
N GLY A 62 -3.97 3.41 8.84
CA GLY A 62 -2.61 3.10 8.43
C GLY A 62 -2.38 3.24 6.93
N PHE A 63 -3.33 2.81 6.10
CA PHE A 63 -3.28 3.02 4.65
C PHE A 63 -3.24 4.52 4.31
N LEU A 64 -4.16 5.32 4.87
CA LEU A 64 -4.23 6.76 4.61
C LEU A 64 -2.95 7.48 5.04
N ALA A 65 -2.43 7.16 6.22
CA ALA A 65 -1.16 7.71 6.70
C ALA A 65 0.01 7.29 5.79
N GLY A 66 0.03 6.04 5.32
CA GLY A 66 1.04 5.55 4.38
C GLY A 66 1.00 6.26 3.02
N VAL A 67 -0.20 6.47 2.46
CA VAL A 67 -0.38 7.27 1.24
C VAL A 67 0.18 8.68 1.46
N PHE A 68 -0.26 9.35 2.52
CA PHE A 68 0.16 10.72 2.83
C PHE A 68 1.68 10.84 2.99
N LEU A 69 2.29 10.00 3.82
CA LEU A 69 3.73 10.02 4.06
C LEU A 69 4.52 9.69 2.79
N THR A 70 4.06 8.74 1.97
CA THR A 70 4.75 8.39 0.72
C THR A 70 4.74 9.54 -0.27
N LEU A 71 3.61 10.24 -0.37
CA LEU A 71 3.48 11.42 -1.24
C LEU A 71 4.25 12.62 -0.71
N LEU A 72 4.39 12.76 0.61
CA LEU A 72 5.22 13.80 1.23
C LEU A 72 6.71 13.55 1.00
N PHE A 73 7.14 12.29 1.04
CA PHE A 73 8.54 11.87 0.94
C PHE A 73 8.82 11.11 -0.36
N ILE A 74 8.24 11.53 -1.50
CA ILE A 74 8.48 10.86 -2.79
C ILE A 74 9.98 10.75 -3.04
N PRO A 75 10.54 9.53 -3.12
CA PRO A 75 11.95 9.35 -3.39
C PRO A 75 12.27 9.86 -4.79
N LYS A 76 13.19 10.83 -4.90
CA LYS A 76 13.72 11.26 -6.19
C LYS A 76 14.44 10.07 -6.85
N ARG A 77 14.22 9.85 -8.14
CA ARG A 77 14.86 8.70 -8.80
C ARG A 77 16.36 8.91 -8.80
N ARG A 78 17.12 7.82 -8.71
CA ARG A 78 18.60 7.86 -8.71
C ARG A 78 19.16 8.53 -9.97
N ALA A 79 18.45 8.45 -11.10
CA ALA A 79 18.79 9.16 -12.33
C ALA A 79 18.65 10.69 -12.16
N ASP A 80 17.54 11.15 -11.58
CA ASP A 80 17.29 12.56 -11.27
C ASP A 80 18.34 13.12 -10.30
N GLN A 81 18.81 12.29 -9.36
CA GLN A 81 19.88 12.64 -8.43
C GLN A 81 21.24 12.81 -9.12
N LYS A 82 21.58 11.91 -10.06
CA LYS A 82 22.83 12.00 -10.82
C LYS A 82 22.87 13.24 -11.71
N LEU A 83 21.79 13.52 -12.42
CA LEU A 83 21.67 14.71 -13.27
C LEU A 83 21.79 16.01 -12.46
N ALA A 84 21.26 16.05 -11.24
CA ALA A 84 21.40 17.20 -10.36
C ALA A 84 22.85 17.38 -9.88
N ALA A 85 23.55 16.28 -9.56
CA ALA A 85 24.93 16.30 -9.10
C ALA A 85 25.94 16.68 -10.20
N GLU A 86 25.69 16.27 -11.46
CA GLU A 86 26.53 16.63 -12.62
C GLU A 86 26.37 18.11 -13.05
N LYS A 87 25.34 18.80 -12.56
CA LYS A 87 25.05 20.22 -12.86
C LYS A 87 25.59 21.20 -11.80
N LEU A 88 26.25 20.70 -10.76
CA LEU A 88 26.89 21.48 -9.68
C LEU A 88 28.41 21.52 -9.88
#